data_AF-A0A813DX20-F1
#
_entry.id   AF-A0A813DX20-F1
#
_cell.length_a   1.000
_cell.length_b   1.000
_cell.length_c   1.000
_cell.angle_alpha   90.00
_cell.angle_beta   90.00
_cell.angle_gamma   90.00
#
_symmetry.space_group_name_H-M   'P 1'
#
loop_
_entity.id
_entity.type
_entity.pdbx_description
1 polymer ?
#
loop_
_entity_poly.entity_id
_entity_poly.type
_entity_poly.pdbx_seq_one_letter_code
_entity_poly.pdbx_strand_id
1 'polypeptide(L)'
;MAAAGAAVALRGLPSAELLLPRAARVLLPGGSPPSSAAFSKKAAAGATRAVLPAAAAAAGAAFRRAHRRGAATSACPFFQLNSSCAGRPWSSWSSCRATSSQASVAQGPETVLDFWFGAQQRAEDGRLSEEGYLEERGRIWFGGATPTDELAGFEPVVRLAGEGGLQGTGWNTRQGMLAQIILLDQLTREIWRGTADAFRFDERCCELAIEILAADGLDGWETAEAQFLLMPLMHSEVLSDHEQLEAALAVDAAQRRDRGLAPRLQGVGAFAASHQAVIRNFGRYPHRNSVLGRLSTPAELLWVEEAPGWARSQVGQTATAVQQPAVLEGFCDENQQAIVRLISLDCTGTLFEWSASIGELYSRAAARALRAAGFTEAVPDGEAVMAAFGPAFASTLACWPNFGYGKVTGKEFWARVARDAFQACHDAPWAHDDARFTVAFEEIYRTFQTQEAYRLFEDVFPFMHWASRKGYVLACVSNTTDSYRDSILPAMGLSGMIHFGIYSAVEGAEKPGAAFDLLLQRGQTAFLQQQQQQQQPEGLEGGELLLRPDQVLHIGDHWRKDGEGALSHGFHAALVDRSTTTTAAVDGDPSRPGAGKTVVRVSSLLEVRARLEQTGGRWVGLTETL
;
A
#
# COMPACT_ATOMS: atom_id res chain seq x y z
N MET A 1 46.59 -31.45 -23.32
CA MET A 1 46.05 -32.76 -23.75
C MET A 1 44.72 -32.50 -24.45
N ALA A 2 44.60 -33.02 -25.68
CA ALA A 2 43.45 -33.20 -26.60
C ALA A 2 42.14 -32.42 -26.32
N ALA A 3 41.61 -31.55 -27.19
CA ALA A 3 41.25 -31.63 -28.63
C ALA A 3 39.79 -32.05 -28.90
N ALA A 4 39.25 -31.44 -29.98
CA ALA A 4 37.95 -31.61 -30.66
C ALA A 4 36.79 -30.74 -30.12
N GLY A 5 36.17 -29.78 -30.84
CA GLY A 5 36.19 -29.44 -32.27
C GLY A 5 34.89 -29.84 -32.96
N ALA A 6 34.07 -28.86 -33.36
CA ALA A 6 33.26 -28.90 -34.58
C ALA A 6 32.67 -27.51 -34.88
N ALA A 7 32.88 -27.07 -36.11
CA ALA A 7 32.52 -25.77 -36.65
C ALA A 7 31.40 -25.90 -37.71
N VAL A 8 30.54 -24.87 -37.77
CA VAL A 8 29.98 -24.20 -38.96
C VAL A 8 29.21 -25.02 -40.02
N ALA A 9 27.97 -24.60 -40.30
CA ALA A 9 27.50 -24.29 -41.66
C ALA A 9 26.18 -23.47 -41.68
N LEU A 10 26.28 -22.23 -42.15
CA LEU A 10 25.19 -21.42 -42.72
C LEU A 10 24.89 -21.89 -44.14
N ARG A 11 23.60 -21.95 -44.53
CA ARG A 11 23.07 -21.48 -45.84
C ARG A 11 21.56 -21.78 -46.01
N GLY A 12 20.81 -20.75 -46.41
CA GLY A 12 19.73 -20.88 -47.40
C GLY A 12 18.28 -20.71 -46.92
N LEU A 13 17.75 -19.49 -47.02
CA LEU A 13 16.32 -19.22 -47.21
C LEU A 13 15.91 -19.59 -48.66
N PRO A 14 14.61 -19.84 -48.92
CA PRO A 14 13.78 -18.75 -49.43
C PRO A 14 12.35 -18.68 -48.85
N SER A 15 11.77 -17.50 -49.08
CA SER A 15 10.48 -16.95 -48.70
C SER A 15 9.23 -17.75 -49.09
N ALA A 16 8.16 -17.61 -48.30
CA ALA A 16 6.78 -17.68 -48.81
C ALA A 16 5.86 -16.79 -47.95
N GLU A 17 5.17 -15.88 -48.63
CA GLU A 17 4.15 -14.97 -48.12
C GLU A 17 2.80 -15.66 -47.83
N LEU A 18 1.92 -14.89 -47.17
CA LEU A 18 0.48 -14.76 -47.46
C LEU A 18 -0.49 -15.83 -46.92
N LEU A 19 -1.30 -15.48 -45.91
CA LEU A 19 -2.72 -15.07 -46.08
C LEU A 19 -3.51 -15.05 -44.74
N LEU A 20 -4.05 -13.87 -44.42
CA LEU A 20 -5.17 -13.66 -43.50
C LEU A 20 -6.50 -14.00 -44.21
N PRO A 21 -7.53 -14.54 -43.53
CA PRO A 21 -8.87 -14.58 -44.10
C PRO A 21 -9.74 -13.44 -43.57
N ARG A 22 -10.34 -12.70 -44.50
CA ARG A 22 -11.46 -11.77 -44.27
C ARG A 22 -12.64 -12.19 -45.15
N ALA A 23 -13.83 -12.14 -44.52
CA ALA A 23 -15.17 -11.93 -45.07
C ALA A 23 -15.93 -13.08 -45.77
N ALA A 24 -17.18 -13.26 -45.33
CA ALA A 24 -18.31 -13.47 -46.24
C ALA A 24 -19.56 -12.78 -45.68
N ARG A 25 -20.02 -11.77 -46.42
CA ARG A 25 -21.26 -11.03 -46.27
C ARG A 25 -22.09 -11.39 -47.51
N VAL A 26 -23.30 -11.91 -47.35
CA VAL A 26 -24.23 -12.20 -48.46
C VAL A 26 -25.45 -11.28 -48.32
N LEU A 27 -25.83 -10.64 -49.43
CA LEU A 27 -26.94 -9.69 -49.58
C LEU A 27 -28.13 -10.34 -50.30
N LEU A 28 -29.34 -10.13 -49.74
CA LEU A 28 -30.65 -9.78 -50.36
C LEU A 28 -31.33 -10.80 -51.33
N PRO A 29 -32.69 -10.80 -51.49
CA PRO A 29 -33.65 -9.68 -51.61
C PRO A 29 -34.85 -9.77 -50.63
N GLY A 30 -35.74 -8.81 -50.38
CA GLY A 30 -36.35 -7.74 -51.18
C GLY A 30 -37.87 -7.98 -51.14
N GLY A 31 -38.63 -7.11 -50.44
CA GLY A 31 -40.09 -7.18 -50.41
C GLY A 31 -40.76 -6.34 -49.31
N SER A 32 -41.32 -5.19 -49.69
CA SER A 32 -42.34 -4.40 -48.98
C SER A 32 -43.47 -4.11 -49.98
N PRO A 33 -44.66 -3.60 -49.59
CA PRO A 33 -45.59 -3.92 -48.50
C PRO A 33 -46.97 -4.37 -49.09
N PRO A 34 -48.09 -4.36 -48.34
CA PRO A 34 -48.98 -3.20 -48.50
C PRO A 34 -49.67 -2.71 -47.22
N SER A 35 -50.27 -1.53 -47.38
CA SER A 35 -50.94 -0.65 -46.43
C SER A 35 -52.42 -0.95 -46.17
N SER A 36 -52.87 -0.56 -44.97
CA SER A 36 -54.12 0.14 -44.62
C SER A 36 -55.50 -0.38 -45.05
N ALA A 37 -56.34 -0.65 -44.05
CA ALA A 37 -57.75 -0.18 -43.86
C ALA A 37 -58.44 -1.11 -42.85
N ALA A 38 -59.42 -0.77 -42.02
CA ALA A 38 -60.00 0.46 -41.48
C ALA A 38 -61.14 0.01 -40.53
N PHE A 39 -61.65 0.93 -39.68
CA PHE A 39 -62.88 0.84 -38.87
C PHE A 39 -62.83 -0.10 -37.64
N SER A 40 -63.34 0.25 -36.46
CA SER A 40 -64.55 1.02 -36.17
C SER A 40 -64.62 1.60 -34.75
N LYS A 41 -65.60 2.50 -34.59
CA LYS A 41 -65.96 3.40 -33.48
C LYS A 41 -66.58 2.71 -32.24
N LYS A 42 -66.45 3.38 -31.08
CA LYS A 42 -67.48 3.74 -30.05
C LYS A 42 -66.78 3.85 -28.67
N ALA A 43 -66.65 4.99 -27.98
CA ALA A 43 -67.61 6.01 -27.52
C ALA A 43 -68.64 5.52 -26.48
N ALA A 44 -68.43 5.91 -25.20
CA ALA A 44 -69.40 6.31 -24.15
C ALA A 44 -68.74 6.09 -22.77
N ALA A 45 -68.37 7.09 -21.96
CA ALA A 45 -69.15 8.14 -21.28
C ALA A 45 -69.48 7.77 -19.82
N GLY A 46 -69.07 8.64 -18.89
CA GLY A 46 -69.38 8.54 -17.46
C GLY A 46 -68.68 9.62 -16.63
N ALA A 47 -69.16 10.86 -16.75
CA ALA A 47 -68.75 11.98 -15.92
C ALA A 47 -69.31 11.88 -14.49
N THR A 48 -68.66 12.55 -13.53
CA THR A 48 -69.19 13.21 -12.30
C THR A 48 -67.99 13.49 -11.38
N ARG A 49 -67.91 14.49 -10.50
CA ARG A 49 -68.60 15.75 -10.24
C ARG A 49 -67.72 16.44 -9.19
N ALA A 50 -67.76 17.76 -9.18
CA ALA A 50 -66.97 18.66 -8.36
C ALA A 50 -67.31 18.66 -6.85
N VAL A 51 -66.48 19.44 -6.14
CA VAL A 51 -66.76 20.32 -4.98
C VAL A 51 -66.24 19.88 -3.60
N LEU A 52 -65.46 20.80 -3.03
CA LEU A 52 -64.97 21.00 -1.66
C LEU A 52 -66.08 20.88 -0.57
N PRO A 53 -65.70 20.97 0.71
CA PRO A 53 -65.86 22.29 1.35
C PRO A 53 -64.68 22.71 2.24
N ALA A 54 -64.58 24.04 2.38
CA ALA A 54 -63.79 24.78 3.34
C ALA A 54 -64.58 25.08 4.62
N ALA A 55 -63.88 25.29 5.75
CA ALA A 55 -64.21 26.19 6.87
C ALA A 55 -63.28 25.87 8.07
N ALA A 56 -62.84 26.77 8.96
CA ALA A 56 -62.87 28.22 9.08
C ALA A 56 -62.11 28.62 10.38
N ALA A 57 -61.63 29.87 10.42
CA ALA A 57 -61.62 30.83 11.54
C ALA A 57 -60.85 30.49 12.85
N ALA A 58 -59.79 31.23 13.23
CA ALA A 58 -59.75 32.58 13.88
C ALA A 58 -59.37 32.41 15.38
N ALA A 59 -58.74 33.31 16.17
CA ALA A 59 -58.41 34.73 16.11
C ALA A 59 -57.36 35.08 17.21
N GLY A 60 -56.78 36.30 17.13
CA GLY A 60 -56.31 37.12 18.29
C GLY A 60 -54.78 37.26 18.43
N ALA A 61 -54.12 38.30 17.89
CA ALA A 61 -53.97 39.69 18.41
C ALA A 61 -53.13 39.77 19.72
N ALA A 62 -52.21 40.71 20.01
CA ALA A 62 -51.59 41.86 19.33
C ALA A 62 -50.55 42.49 20.30
N PHE A 63 -49.46 43.10 19.80
CA PHE A 63 -48.84 44.41 20.16
C PHE A 63 -47.37 44.47 19.64
N ARG A 64 -47.02 45.27 18.61
CA ARG A 64 -46.48 46.67 18.60
C ARG A 64 -45.27 46.85 19.53
N ARG A 65 -44.13 47.50 19.21
CA ARG A 65 -43.74 48.61 18.29
C ARG A 65 -42.18 48.65 18.32
N ALA A 66 -41.45 48.72 17.21
CA ALA A 66 -40.95 49.90 16.48
C ALA A 66 -39.87 50.80 17.18
N HIS A 67 -38.77 51.04 16.43
CA HIS A 67 -37.88 52.23 16.30
C HIS A 67 -36.38 51.90 16.47
N ARG A 68 -35.55 51.95 15.41
CA ARG A 68 -34.92 53.09 14.68
C ARG A 68 -33.57 53.57 15.27
N ARG A 69 -32.56 53.56 14.38
CA ARG A 69 -31.48 54.56 14.12
C ARG A 69 -30.12 54.46 14.83
N GLY A 70 -29.09 54.73 14.01
CA GLY A 70 -27.77 55.33 14.34
C GLY A 70 -26.66 54.29 14.46
N ALA A 71 -25.72 54.11 13.53
CA ALA A 71 -24.69 55.01 12.99
C ALA A 71 -23.64 55.49 14.00
N ALA A 72 -22.37 55.40 13.58
CA ALA A 72 -21.16 56.11 14.03
C ALA A 72 -20.17 55.35 14.97
N THR A 73 -19.07 54.90 14.35
CA THR A 73 -17.65 55.28 14.58
C THR A 73 -17.08 55.53 15.98
N SER A 74 -15.78 55.22 16.08
CA SER A 74 -14.78 55.63 17.08
C SER A 74 -14.82 54.83 18.38
N ALA A 75 -13.76 54.62 19.14
CA ALA A 75 -12.31 54.69 19.01
C ALA A 75 -11.79 54.14 20.35
N CYS A 76 -10.58 53.58 20.39
CA CYS A 76 -9.87 53.32 21.65
C CYS A 76 -9.80 54.60 22.52
N PRO A 77 -9.64 54.46 23.86
CA PRO A 77 -8.36 54.91 24.43
C PRO A 77 -7.93 54.26 25.79
N PHE A 78 -6.71 54.67 26.21
CA PHE A 78 -6.06 54.62 27.55
C PHE A 78 -5.28 53.34 27.94
N PHE A 79 -3.98 53.36 28.32
CA PHE A 79 -3.16 54.25 29.18
C PHE A 79 -1.68 54.33 28.67
N GLN A 80 -1.06 55.49 28.34
CA GLN A 80 -0.18 56.39 29.14
C GLN A 80 0.87 55.72 30.07
N LEU A 81 2.19 55.73 29.77
CA LEU A 81 3.24 56.79 29.81
C LEU A 81 3.95 56.97 31.18
N ASN A 82 5.28 56.84 31.19
CA ASN A 82 6.15 57.69 32.01
C ASN A 82 7.52 57.91 31.33
N SER A 83 8.11 59.08 31.59
CA SER A 83 9.10 59.77 30.78
C SER A 83 10.36 60.18 31.56
N SER A 84 11.38 60.68 30.83
CA SER A 84 12.60 61.45 31.22
C SER A 84 13.86 60.61 31.52
N CYS A 85 15.06 60.92 31.01
CA CYS A 85 15.75 62.22 30.89
C CYS A 85 16.57 62.39 29.57
N ALA A 86 16.96 63.65 29.32
CA ALA A 86 17.53 64.21 28.09
C ALA A 86 19.08 64.39 28.09
N GLY A 87 19.70 64.45 26.89
CA GLY A 87 20.71 65.49 26.57
C GLY A 87 22.13 65.14 26.07
N ARG A 88 22.30 65.06 24.72
CA ARG A 88 23.46 65.50 23.84
C ARG A 88 24.82 64.73 23.86
N PRO A 89 25.69 64.84 22.82
CA PRO A 89 25.49 64.84 21.36
C PRO A 89 26.46 63.90 20.55
N TRP A 90 26.19 63.80 19.25
CA TRP A 90 26.94 63.22 18.11
C TRP A 90 28.48 63.02 18.22
N SER A 91 28.98 61.81 17.91
CA SER A 91 30.01 61.59 16.86
C SER A 91 30.33 60.11 16.59
N SER A 92 30.61 59.84 15.31
CA SER A 92 31.14 58.61 14.68
C SER A 92 30.19 57.43 14.47
N TRP A 93 29.78 57.28 13.21
CA TRP A 93 29.34 56.02 12.63
C TRP A 93 30.57 55.14 12.38
N SER A 94 30.50 53.85 12.73
CA SER A 94 30.64 52.73 11.78
C SER A 94 30.69 51.39 12.52
N SER A 95 30.10 50.37 11.88
CA SER A 95 30.27 48.93 12.12
C SER A 95 29.43 48.30 13.25
N CYS A 96 28.18 48.02 12.86
CA CYS A 96 27.51 46.70 12.90
C CYS A 96 27.71 45.81 14.13
N ARG A 97 26.61 45.67 14.88
CA ARG A 97 26.33 44.56 15.80
C ARG A 97 26.59 43.22 15.11
N ALA A 98 27.45 42.42 15.74
CA ALA A 98 27.45 40.98 15.57
C ALA A 98 26.13 40.42 16.11
N THR A 99 25.17 40.21 15.22
CA THR A 99 24.15 39.18 15.37
C THR A 99 24.69 37.94 14.66
N SER A 100 24.88 36.87 15.42
CA SER A 100 25.10 35.51 14.94
C SER A 100 24.04 35.16 13.89
N SER A 101 24.39 35.32 12.61
CA SER A 101 23.62 34.82 11.48
C SER A 101 23.93 33.35 11.29
N GLN A 102 22.87 32.56 11.27
CA GLN A 102 22.80 31.21 10.72
C GLN A 102 23.65 31.11 9.44
N ALA A 103 24.53 30.11 9.39
CA ALA A 103 25.24 29.76 8.17
C ALA A 103 24.21 29.40 7.07
N SER A 104 24.40 29.97 5.88
CA SER A 104 23.52 29.83 4.74
C SER A 104 23.47 28.38 4.25
N VAL A 105 22.31 27.76 4.39
CA VAL A 105 21.96 26.48 3.77
C VAL A 105 22.04 26.64 2.23
N ALA A 106 22.58 25.63 1.54
CA ALA A 106 23.01 25.60 0.14
C ALA A 106 22.14 26.38 -0.87
N GLN A 107 22.79 27.11 -1.79
CA GLN A 107 22.18 28.13 -2.66
C GLN A 107 21.73 27.66 -4.06
N GLY A 108 21.90 26.37 -4.41
CA GLY A 108 21.47 25.83 -5.71
C GLY A 108 22.06 24.45 -6.05
N PRO A 109 21.67 23.83 -7.18
CA PRO A 109 22.16 22.51 -7.60
C PRO A 109 23.68 22.45 -7.77
N GLU A 110 24.31 23.55 -8.20
CA GLU A 110 25.75 23.69 -8.31
C GLU A 110 26.47 23.48 -6.98
N THR A 111 25.89 23.93 -5.86
CA THR A 111 26.49 23.76 -4.53
C THR A 111 26.55 22.27 -4.15
N VAL A 112 25.52 21.50 -4.50
CA VAL A 112 25.46 20.05 -4.24
C VAL A 112 26.47 19.31 -5.10
N LEU A 113 26.54 19.64 -6.39
CA LEU A 113 27.47 19.01 -7.32
C LEU A 113 28.92 19.36 -6.99
N ASP A 114 29.21 20.61 -6.64
CA ASP A 114 30.54 21.05 -6.22
C ASP A 114 30.96 20.40 -4.90
N PHE A 115 30.04 20.18 -3.97
CA PHE A 115 30.31 19.42 -2.76
C PHE A 115 30.65 17.97 -3.09
N TRP A 116 29.78 17.30 -3.86
CA TRP A 116 29.87 15.86 -4.11
C TRP A 116 31.01 15.48 -5.05
N PHE A 117 31.13 16.18 -6.17
CA PHE A 117 32.11 15.92 -7.21
C PHE A 117 33.35 16.81 -7.08
N GLY A 118 33.30 17.91 -6.33
CA GLY A 118 34.38 18.90 -6.29
C GLY A 118 34.36 19.82 -7.51
N ALA A 119 35.14 20.91 -7.44
CA ALA A 119 35.57 21.58 -8.66
C ALA A 119 36.28 20.54 -9.53
N GLN A 120 35.69 20.20 -10.69
CA GLN A 120 36.30 19.35 -11.71
C GLN A 120 37.58 20.03 -12.18
N GLN A 121 38.66 19.81 -11.45
CA GLN A 121 40.00 20.28 -11.79
C GLN A 121 40.55 19.38 -12.89
N ARG A 122 39.93 19.48 -14.06
CA ARG A 122 40.37 18.83 -15.28
C ARG A 122 41.67 19.50 -15.71
N ALA A 123 42.71 18.69 -15.84
CA ALA A 123 44.06 19.17 -16.08
C ALA A 123 44.19 19.92 -17.41
N GLU A 124 44.79 21.11 -17.34
CA GLU A 124 45.87 21.52 -18.28
C GLU A 124 47.09 22.13 -17.55
N ASP A 125 47.00 22.44 -16.25
CA ASP A 125 47.92 23.35 -15.56
C ASP A 125 48.23 23.03 -14.07
N GLY A 126 48.06 21.77 -13.63
CA GLY A 126 48.70 21.27 -12.38
C GLY A 126 47.80 20.66 -11.30
N ARG A 127 46.79 19.88 -11.69
CA ARG A 127 45.87 19.14 -10.78
C ARG A 127 45.73 17.67 -11.18
N LEU A 128 45.24 16.82 -10.26
CA LEU A 128 45.28 15.35 -10.22
C LEU A 128 44.90 14.64 -11.56
N SER A 129 45.47 13.46 -11.82
CA SER A 129 45.00 12.57 -12.90
C SER A 129 43.56 12.11 -12.65
N GLU A 130 42.85 11.63 -13.68
CA GLU A 130 41.49 11.06 -13.52
C GLU A 130 41.46 9.99 -12.42
N GLU A 131 42.45 9.08 -12.41
CA GLU A 131 42.62 8.07 -11.35
C GLU A 131 42.82 8.71 -9.97
N GLY A 132 43.66 9.74 -9.86
CA GLY A 132 43.91 10.44 -8.60
C GLY A 132 42.68 11.19 -8.08
N TYR A 133 41.91 11.81 -8.97
CA TYR A 133 40.62 12.44 -8.65
C TYR A 133 39.61 11.40 -8.14
N LEU A 134 39.49 10.28 -8.83
CA LEU A 134 38.57 9.21 -8.48
C LEU A 134 38.95 8.52 -7.18
N GLU A 135 40.24 8.40 -6.86
CA GLU A 135 40.72 7.88 -5.58
C GLU A 135 40.41 8.84 -4.43
N GLU A 136 40.70 10.14 -4.60
CA GLU A 136 40.41 11.17 -3.61
C GLU A 136 38.90 11.23 -3.32
N ARG A 137 38.07 11.34 -4.36
CA ARG A 137 36.61 11.40 -4.24
C ARG A 137 36.01 10.09 -3.75
N GLY A 138 36.59 8.95 -4.10
CA GLY A 138 36.16 7.64 -3.61
C GLY A 138 36.20 7.53 -2.08
N ARG A 139 37.11 8.24 -1.41
CA ARG A 139 37.16 8.29 0.06
C ARG A 139 35.98 9.05 0.66
N ILE A 140 35.48 10.08 -0.04
CA ILE A 140 34.28 10.84 0.34
C ILE A 140 33.04 9.97 0.08
N TRP A 141 32.93 9.38 -1.11
CA TRP A 141 31.74 8.62 -1.53
C TRP A 141 31.55 7.30 -0.78
N PHE A 142 32.64 6.58 -0.47
CA PHE A 142 32.56 5.21 0.05
C PHE A 142 33.45 4.96 1.27
N GLY A 143 34.26 5.93 1.69
CA GLY A 143 35.20 5.79 2.80
C GLY A 143 34.68 6.27 4.15
N GLY A 144 33.48 6.87 4.21
CA GLY A 144 32.93 7.45 5.44
C GLY A 144 33.75 8.63 5.98
N ALA A 145 34.50 9.31 5.11
CA ALA A 145 35.47 10.35 5.48
C ALA A 145 34.87 11.77 5.56
N THR A 146 33.57 11.93 5.32
CA THR A 146 32.93 13.26 5.27
C THR A 146 32.63 13.77 6.68
N PRO A 147 33.11 14.96 7.07
CA PRO A 147 32.81 15.54 8.38
C PRO A 147 31.30 15.72 8.60
N THR A 148 30.79 15.27 9.75
CA THR A 148 29.36 15.29 10.09
C THR A 148 28.75 16.70 10.01
N ASP A 149 29.51 17.73 10.36
CA ASP A 149 29.04 19.14 10.36
C ASP A 149 28.80 19.68 8.94
N GLU A 150 29.59 19.25 7.95
CA GLU A 150 29.38 19.66 6.55
C GLU A 150 28.16 18.98 5.94
N LEU A 151 27.92 17.70 6.27
CA LEU A 151 26.74 16.94 5.86
C LEU A 151 25.45 17.49 6.47
N ALA A 152 25.47 17.88 7.74
CA ALA A 152 24.31 18.44 8.44
C ALA A 152 23.77 19.71 7.76
N GLY A 153 24.64 20.48 7.09
CA GLY A 153 24.25 21.66 6.32
C GLY A 153 23.34 21.35 5.12
N PHE A 154 23.33 20.11 4.63
CA PHE A 154 22.48 19.68 3.51
C PHE A 154 21.13 19.13 3.94
N GLU A 155 20.92 18.79 5.22
CA GLU A 155 19.67 18.18 5.69
C GLU A 155 18.39 18.97 5.28
N PRO A 156 18.34 20.31 5.37
CA PRO A 156 17.14 21.05 4.98
C PRO A 156 16.87 20.98 3.47
N VAL A 157 17.92 21.00 2.64
CA VAL A 157 17.76 20.91 1.17
C VAL A 157 17.43 19.48 0.73
N VAL A 158 17.92 18.45 1.45
CA VAL A 158 17.51 17.05 1.23
C VAL A 158 16.00 16.89 1.49
N ARG A 159 15.49 17.41 2.62
CA ARG A 159 14.04 17.38 2.90
C ARG A 159 13.23 18.11 1.83
N LEU A 160 13.69 19.31 1.43
CA LEU A 160 13.02 20.09 0.40
C LEU A 160 13.01 19.37 -0.96
N ALA A 161 14.10 18.68 -1.32
CA ALA A 161 14.17 17.84 -2.51
C ALA A 161 13.19 16.67 -2.46
N GLY A 162 13.10 15.98 -1.32
CA GLY A 162 12.23 14.82 -1.14
C GLY A 162 10.75 15.17 -1.21
N GLU A 163 10.38 16.37 -0.80
CA GLU A 163 9.00 16.90 -0.85
C GLU A 163 8.64 17.52 -2.22
N GLY A 164 9.56 17.50 -3.20
CA GLY A 164 9.38 18.15 -4.50
C GLY A 164 9.34 19.68 -4.43
N GLY A 165 9.81 20.25 -3.32
CA GLY A 165 9.74 21.69 -3.01
C GLY A 165 10.93 22.51 -3.53
N LEU A 166 11.84 21.92 -4.31
CA LEU A 166 12.95 22.67 -4.90
C LEU A 166 12.42 23.64 -5.96
N GLN A 167 12.58 24.94 -5.69
CA GLN A 167 12.14 26.02 -6.56
C GLN A 167 13.32 26.62 -7.32
N GLY A 168 13.09 27.06 -8.56
CA GLY A 168 14.10 27.72 -9.41
C GLY A 168 14.40 26.95 -10.69
N THR A 169 14.85 27.65 -11.73
CA THR A 169 15.06 27.08 -13.08
C THR A 169 16.22 26.09 -13.15
N GLY A 170 17.18 26.14 -12.22
CA GLY A 170 18.36 25.28 -12.21
C GLY A 170 18.08 23.82 -11.85
N TRP A 171 17.07 23.54 -11.02
CA TRP A 171 16.80 22.18 -10.51
C TRP A 171 16.20 21.22 -11.54
N ASN A 172 15.50 21.76 -12.53
CA ASN A 172 14.90 20.99 -13.63
C ASN A 172 15.87 20.78 -14.82
N THR A 173 17.11 21.25 -14.70
CA THR A 173 18.16 20.95 -15.68
C THR A 173 18.68 19.53 -15.44
N ARG A 174 19.33 18.96 -16.46
CA ARG A 174 19.99 17.66 -16.35
C ARG A 174 20.92 17.58 -15.13
N GLN A 175 21.79 18.57 -14.96
CA GLN A 175 22.68 18.69 -13.80
C GLN A 175 21.89 18.88 -12.50
N GLY A 176 20.82 19.67 -12.53
CA GLY A 176 19.94 19.87 -11.38
C GLY A 176 19.25 18.59 -10.91
N MET A 177 18.83 17.72 -11.82
CA MET A 177 18.24 16.43 -11.48
C MET A 177 19.28 15.45 -10.93
N LEU A 178 20.52 15.46 -11.44
CA LEU A 178 21.62 14.70 -10.82
C LEU A 178 21.92 15.20 -9.41
N ALA A 179 21.91 16.51 -9.17
CA ALA A 179 22.05 17.08 -7.83
C ALA A 179 20.94 16.57 -6.89
N GLN A 180 19.70 16.47 -7.39
CA GLN A 180 18.60 15.86 -6.64
C GLN A 180 18.84 14.38 -6.35
N ILE A 181 19.35 13.60 -7.31
CA ILE A 181 19.70 12.19 -7.08
C ILE A 181 20.73 12.06 -5.95
N ILE A 182 21.77 12.90 -5.94
CA ILE A 182 22.77 12.91 -4.86
C ILE A 182 22.13 13.24 -3.51
N LEU A 183 21.25 14.24 -3.46
CA LEU A 183 20.52 14.61 -2.24
C LEU A 183 19.67 13.45 -1.71
N LEU A 184 18.95 12.75 -2.58
CA LEU A 184 17.92 11.77 -2.20
C LEU A 184 18.44 10.35 -1.96
N ASP A 185 19.55 9.96 -2.59
CA ASP A 185 20.13 8.62 -2.41
C ASP A 185 21.42 8.62 -1.60
N GLN A 186 22.37 9.51 -1.90
CA GLN A 186 23.69 9.45 -1.25
C GLN A 186 23.70 10.22 0.07
N LEU A 187 23.21 11.47 0.07
CA LEU A 187 23.23 12.29 1.28
C LEU A 187 22.26 11.78 2.34
N THR A 188 21.13 11.18 1.96
CA THR A 188 20.24 10.51 2.92
C THR A 188 20.94 9.38 3.67
N ARG A 189 21.71 8.55 2.96
CA ARG A 189 22.47 7.42 3.51
C ARG A 189 23.66 7.83 4.37
N GLU A 190 24.19 9.02 4.17
CA GLU A 190 25.24 9.60 5.01
C GLU A 190 24.66 10.32 6.25
N ILE A 191 23.67 11.21 6.05
CA ILE A 191 23.07 12.05 7.10
C ILE A 191 22.26 11.20 8.09
N TRP A 192 21.48 10.25 7.59
CA TRP A 192 20.56 9.43 8.39
C TRP A 192 20.99 7.97 8.47
N ARG A 193 22.30 7.70 8.33
CA ARG A 193 22.87 6.34 8.35
C ARG A 193 22.34 5.53 9.54
N GLY A 194 21.86 4.32 9.27
CA GLY A 194 21.35 3.41 10.30
C GLY A 194 19.94 3.75 10.80
N THR A 195 19.19 4.61 10.11
CA THR A 195 17.77 4.88 10.39
C THR A 195 16.89 4.58 9.16
N ALA A 196 15.57 4.57 9.34
CA ALA A 196 14.62 4.44 8.24
C ALA A 196 14.72 5.60 7.23
N ASP A 197 15.05 6.81 7.69
CA ASP A 197 15.08 8.02 6.86
C ASP A 197 16.15 7.94 5.77
N ALA A 198 17.21 7.12 5.96
CA ALA A 198 18.21 6.85 4.93
C ALA A 198 17.64 6.23 3.64
N PHE A 199 16.45 5.63 3.68
CA PHE A 199 15.80 4.95 2.54
C PHE A 199 14.51 5.65 2.10
N ARG A 200 14.14 6.74 2.76
CA ARG A 200 12.81 7.37 2.63
C ARG A 200 12.48 7.86 1.24
N PHE A 201 13.50 8.27 0.48
CA PHE A 201 13.33 8.89 -0.84
C PHE A 201 13.79 8.00 -2.00
N ASP A 202 14.00 6.70 -1.76
CA ASP A 202 14.49 5.74 -2.76
C ASP A 202 13.59 5.74 -4.03
N GLU A 203 12.27 5.70 -3.85
CA GLU A 203 11.30 5.69 -4.96
C GLU A 203 11.40 6.96 -5.83
N ARG A 204 11.36 8.14 -5.20
CA ARG A 204 11.50 9.42 -5.91
C ARG A 204 12.85 9.54 -6.62
N CYS A 205 13.90 9.02 -6.01
CA CYS A 205 15.23 9.03 -6.61
C CYS A 205 15.30 8.13 -7.86
N CYS A 206 14.63 6.96 -7.82
CA CYS A 206 14.49 6.08 -8.99
C CYS A 206 13.72 6.76 -10.12
N GLU A 207 12.61 7.46 -9.83
CA GLU A 207 11.86 8.21 -10.84
C GLU A 207 12.74 9.23 -11.58
N LEU A 208 13.55 10.01 -10.85
CA LEU A 208 14.47 10.98 -11.44
C LEU A 208 15.53 10.32 -12.32
N ALA A 209 16.09 9.19 -11.87
CA ALA A 209 17.07 8.44 -12.65
C ALA A 209 16.46 7.92 -13.96
N ILE A 210 15.25 7.34 -13.89
CA ILE A 210 14.52 6.84 -15.05
C ILE A 210 14.19 7.97 -16.02
N GLU A 211 13.76 9.13 -15.53
CA GLU A 211 13.44 10.30 -16.35
C GLU A 211 14.67 10.77 -17.15
N ILE A 212 15.83 10.89 -16.49
CA ILE A 212 17.08 11.28 -17.14
C ILE A 212 17.50 10.23 -18.19
N LEU A 213 17.43 8.94 -17.84
CA LEU A 213 17.83 7.84 -18.73
C LEU A 213 16.90 7.74 -19.94
N ALA A 214 15.61 8.01 -19.77
CA ALA A 214 14.65 8.00 -20.86
C ALA A 214 14.85 9.17 -21.84
N ALA A 215 15.33 10.33 -21.36
CA ALA A 215 15.57 11.50 -22.20
C ALA A 215 16.81 11.33 -23.10
N ASP A 216 17.98 11.05 -22.49
CA ASP A 216 19.27 11.10 -23.20
C ASP A 216 20.15 9.86 -22.93
N GLY A 217 19.63 8.87 -22.20
CA GLY A 217 20.43 7.75 -21.71
C GLY A 217 21.64 8.23 -20.93
N LEU A 218 22.78 7.54 -21.15
CA LEU A 218 24.04 7.94 -20.56
C LEU A 218 24.82 8.96 -21.42
N ASP A 219 24.24 9.49 -22.51
CA ASP A 219 25.03 10.29 -23.45
C ASP A 219 25.44 11.66 -22.89
N GLY A 220 26.71 12.07 -22.96
CA GLY A 220 27.19 13.35 -22.41
C GLY A 220 27.35 13.44 -20.88
N TRP A 221 27.18 12.34 -20.13
CA TRP A 221 27.57 12.27 -18.71
C TRP A 221 29.04 11.86 -18.54
N GLU A 222 29.70 12.41 -17.53
CA GLU A 222 31.02 11.94 -17.08
C GLU A 222 30.93 10.61 -16.33
N THR A 223 32.07 9.90 -16.22
CA THR A 223 32.12 8.58 -15.56
C THR A 223 31.59 8.58 -14.13
N ALA A 224 31.96 9.57 -13.34
CA ALA A 224 31.48 9.68 -11.97
C ALA A 224 29.98 10.01 -11.91
N GLU A 225 29.51 10.93 -12.76
CA GLU A 225 28.11 11.35 -12.82
C GLU A 225 27.20 10.20 -13.26
N ALA A 226 27.59 9.47 -14.31
CA ALA A 226 26.87 8.30 -14.80
C ALA A 226 26.74 7.20 -13.73
N GLN A 227 27.78 6.99 -12.93
CA GLN A 227 27.71 6.03 -11.82
C GLN A 227 26.62 6.41 -10.81
N PHE A 228 26.58 7.67 -10.38
CA PHE A 228 25.59 8.11 -9.39
C PHE A 228 24.18 8.23 -9.98
N LEU A 229 24.06 8.53 -11.27
CA LEU A 229 22.77 8.47 -11.97
C LEU A 229 22.15 7.07 -11.95
N LEU A 230 22.96 6.02 -12.08
CA LEU A 230 22.47 4.63 -12.11
C LEU A 230 22.22 4.05 -10.72
N MET A 231 22.84 4.62 -9.68
CA MET A 231 22.86 4.05 -8.33
C MET A 231 21.47 3.91 -7.67
N PRO A 232 20.50 4.84 -7.84
CA PRO A 232 19.15 4.69 -7.28
C PRO A 232 18.47 3.39 -7.74
N LEU A 233 18.60 3.04 -9.02
CA LEU A 233 18.02 1.82 -9.57
C LEU A 233 18.64 0.55 -8.97
N MET A 234 19.94 0.60 -8.64
CA MET A 234 20.62 -0.45 -7.91
C MET A 234 20.08 -0.59 -6.47
N HIS A 235 19.74 0.52 -5.83
CA HIS A 235 19.24 0.55 -4.45
C HIS A 235 17.73 0.28 -4.32
N SER A 236 16.99 0.15 -5.44
CA SER A 236 15.57 -0.17 -5.43
C SER A 236 15.29 -1.59 -4.94
N GLU A 237 14.18 -1.77 -4.22
CA GLU A 237 13.60 -3.08 -3.88
C GLU A 237 12.67 -3.61 -4.98
N VAL A 238 12.47 -2.86 -6.07
CA VAL A 238 11.64 -3.23 -7.21
C VAL A 238 12.51 -3.85 -8.31
N LEU A 239 12.19 -5.08 -8.71
CA LEU A 239 13.03 -5.83 -9.66
C LEU A 239 13.13 -5.17 -11.05
N SER A 240 12.08 -4.50 -11.52
CA SER A 240 12.09 -3.83 -12.83
C SER A 240 13.07 -2.66 -12.92
N ASP A 241 13.46 -2.06 -11.79
CA ASP A 241 14.43 -0.96 -11.79
C ASP A 241 15.85 -1.49 -12.04
N HIS A 242 16.15 -2.69 -11.53
CA HIS A 242 17.40 -3.39 -11.83
C HIS A 242 17.50 -3.76 -13.32
N GLU A 243 16.39 -4.14 -13.94
CA GLU A 243 16.34 -4.43 -15.38
C GLU A 243 16.60 -3.16 -16.22
N GLN A 244 16.09 -2.01 -15.79
CA GLN A 244 16.37 -0.72 -16.44
C GLN A 244 17.84 -0.32 -16.31
N LEU A 245 18.45 -0.54 -15.14
CA LEU A 245 19.88 -0.33 -14.93
C LEU A 245 20.71 -1.20 -15.89
N GLU A 246 20.40 -2.50 -15.97
CA GLU A 246 21.09 -3.44 -16.86
C GLU A 246 20.96 -3.01 -18.33
N ALA A 247 19.77 -2.57 -18.75
CA ALA A 247 19.54 -2.06 -20.09
C ALA A 247 20.40 -0.81 -20.38
N ALA A 248 20.46 0.14 -19.44
CA ALA A 248 21.28 1.35 -19.59
C ALA A 248 22.79 1.02 -19.72
N LEU A 249 23.29 0.09 -18.89
CA LEU A 249 24.68 -0.39 -18.99
C LEU A 249 24.95 -1.10 -20.32
N ALA A 250 24.01 -1.92 -20.80
CA ALA A 250 24.15 -2.63 -22.07
C ALA A 250 24.17 -1.67 -23.27
N VAL A 251 23.33 -0.64 -23.26
CA VAL A 251 23.30 0.41 -24.29
C VAL A 251 24.61 1.19 -24.31
N ASP A 252 25.13 1.62 -23.15
CA ASP A 252 26.41 2.34 -23.06
C ASP A 252 27.60 1.48 -23.54
N ALA A 253 27.65 0.21 -23.12
CA ALA A 253 28.67 -0.74 -23.57
C ALA A 253 28.64 -0.95 -25.10
N ALA A 254 27.46 -0.92 -25.70
CA ALA A 254 27.29 -1.02 -27.15
C ALA A 254 27.71 0.27 -27.89
N GLN A 255 27.45 1.44 -27.30
CA GLN A 255 27.65 2.74 -27.93
C GLN A 255 29.06 3.34 -27.74
N ARG A 256 29.77 3.01 -26.65
CA ARG A 256 30.97 3.76 -26.23
C ARG A 256 32.22 2.92 -25.93
N ARG A 257 32.68 2.16 -26.94
CA ARG A 257 33.90 1.34 -26.80
C ARG A 257 35.21 2.10 -26.51
N ASP A 258 35.25 3.43 -26.65
CA ASP A 258 36.51 4.19 -26.74
C ASP A 258 36.64 5.39 -25.77
N ARG A 259 35.68 5.61 -24.85
CA ARG A 259 35.65 6.79 -23.95
C ARG A 259 36.23 6.55 -22.54
N GLY A 260 36.88 5.40 -22.28
CA GLY A 260 37.52 5.14 -20.98
C GLY A 260 36.58 4.87 -19.78
N LEU A 261 35.26 5.08 -19.93
CA LEU A 261 34.20 4.78 -18.95
C LEU A 261 34.13 3.29 -18.51
N ALA A 262 34.65 2.39 -19.34
CA ALA A 262 34.38 0.95 -19.27
C ALA A 262 34.84 0.25 -17.97
N PRO A 263 36.05 0.48 -17.41
CA PRO A 263 36.51 -0.30 -16.25
C PRO A 263 35.71 -0.01 -14.96
N ARG A 264 35.26 1.24 -14.76
CA ARG A 264 34.51 1.63 -13.57
C ARG A 264 33.02 1.31 -13.68
N LEU A 265 32.41 1.50 -14.86
CA LEU A 265 31.04 1.03 -15.12
C LEU A 265 30.94 -0.50 -15.12
N GLN A 266 32.02 -1.23 -15.45
CA GLN A 266 32.10 -2.68 -15.19
C GLN A 266 32.02 -3.00 -13.69
N GLY A 267 32.68 -2.19 -12.84
CA GLY A 267 32.52 -2.25 -11.39
C GLY A 267 31.07 -2.03 -10.96
N VAL A 268 30.40 -1.02 -11.50
CA VAL A 268 28.95 -0.77 -11.28
C VAL A 268 28.11 -1.99 -11.67
N GLY A 269 28.39 -2.63 -12.80
CA GLY A 269 27.71 -3.86 -13.24
C GLY A 269 27.87 -5.04 -12.27
N ALA A 270 29.06 -5.22 -11.69
CA ALA A 270 29.28 -6.26 -10.68
C ALA A 270 28.50 -6.00 -9.38
N PHE A 271 28.44 -4.74 -8.94
CA PHE A 271 27.62 -4.35 -7.79
C PHE A 271 26.13 -4.49 -8.09
N ALA A 272 25.67 -4.10 -9.28
CA ALA A 272 24.28 -4.25 -9.70
C ALA A 272 23.83 -5.71 -9.64
N ALA A 273 24.64 -6.64 -10.19
CA ALA A 273 24.35 -8.07 -10.13
C ALA A 273 24.25 -8.58 -8.68
N SER A 274 25.13 -8.12 -7.79
CA SER A 274 25.08 -8.48 -6.36
C SER A 274 23.82 -7.97 -5.67
N HIS A 275 23.33 -6.77 -6.00
CA HIS A 275 22.12 -6.18 -5.40
C HIS A 275 20.86 -6.89 -5.92
N GLN A 276 20.78 -7.08 -7.23
CA GLN A 276 19.68 -7.78 -7.89
C GLN A 276 19.51 -9.21 -7.37
N ALA A 277 20.61 -9.92 -7.08
CA ALA A 277 20.55 -11.26 -6.49
C ALA A 277 19.83 -11.29 -5.13
N VAL A 278 20.02 -10.25 -4.30
CA VAL A 278 19.34 -10.14 -3.01
C VAL A 278 17.84 -9.91 -3.21
N ILE A 279 17.47 -9.00 -4.11
CA ILE A 279 16.06 -8.73 -4.43
C ILE A 279 15.38 -9.95 -5.04
N ARG A 280 16.04 -10.71 -5.91
CA ARG A 280 15.50 -11.97 -6.44
C ARG A 280 15.29 -13.03 -5.35
N ASN A 281 16.18 -13.10 -4.36
CA ASN A 281 16.12 -14.12 -3.32
C ASN A 281 15.12 -13.79 -2.20
N PHE A 282 15.00 -12.52 -1.82
CA PHE A 282 14.23 -12.10 -0.64
C PHE A 282 13.08 -11.14 -0.95
N GLY A 283 13.01 -10.58 -2.17
CA GLY A 283 12.03 -9.57 -2.55
C GLY A 283 12.26 -8.17 -1.95
N ARG A 284 13.29 -8.02 -1.10
CA ARG A 284 13.65 -6.80 -0.38
C ARG A 284 15.09 -6.89 0.14
N TYR A 285 15.61 -5.83 0.72
CA TYR A 285 16.93 -5.81 1.35
C TYR A 285 16.87 -6.19 2.84
N PRO A 286 17.38 -7.37 3.24
CA PRO A 286 17.24 -7.85 4.62
C PRO A 286 17.91 -6.96 5.67
N HIS A 287 19.04 -6.32 5.31
CA HIS A 287 19.77 -5.42 6.21
C HIS A 287 18.97 -4.15 6.58
N ARG A 288 17.93 -3.80 5.80
CA ARG A 288 17.04 -2.67 6.10
C ARG A 288 15.93 -3.04 7.08
N ASN A 289 15.71 -4.33 7.34
CA ASN A 289 14.53 -4.78 8.07
C ASN A 289 14.45 -4.17 9.48
N SER A 290 15.55 -4.16 10.24
CA SER A 290 15.55 -3.62 11.60
C SER A 290 15.20 -2.13 11.65
N VAL A 291 15.82 -1.33 10.76
CA VAL A 291 15.65 0.12 10.71
C VAL A 291 14.31 0.54 10.10
N LEU A 292 13.76 -0.28 9.19
CA LEU A 292 12.42 -0.10 8.62
C LEU A 292 11.31 -0.77 9.46
N GLY A 293 11.64 -1.36 10.61
CA GLY A 293 10.66 -2.01 11.50
C GLY A 293 10.04 -3.30 10.95
N ARG A 294 10.66 -3.93 9.96
CA ARG A 294 10.22 -5.20 9.34
C ARG A 294 10.76 -6.39 10.13
N LEU A 295 9.94 -7.44 10.27
CA LEU A 295 10.42 -8.72 10.81
C LEU A 295 11.29 -9.45 9.78
N SER A 296 12.44 -9.96 10.23
CA SER A 296 13.34 -10.79 9.40
C SER A 296 13.01 -12.27 9.56
N THR A 297 12.98 -12.99 8.45
CA THR A 297 12.94 -14.46 8.41
C THR A 297 14.27 -15.07 8.85
N PRO A 298 14.33 -16.36 9.23
CA PRO A 298 15.59 -17.01 9.56
C PRO A 298 16.65 -16.95 8.45
N ALA A 299 16.23 -17.07 7.18
CA ALA A 299 17.14 -16.98 6.04
C ALA A 299 17.68 -15.55 5.83
N GLU A 300 16.84 -14.54 6.06
CA GLU A 300 17.24 -13.13 6.04
C GLU A 300 18.23 -12.80 7.16
N LEU A 301 18.00 -13.33 8.37
CA LEU A 301 18.91 -13.16 9.51
C LEU A 301 20.30 -13.76 9.22
N LEU A 302 20.35 -14.99 8.70
CA LEU A 302 21.60 -15.64 8.29
C LEU A 302 22.32 -14.86 7.18
N TRP A 303 21.58 -14.34 6.21
CA TRP A 303 22.16 -13.52 5.14
C TRP A 303 22.76 -12.22 5.69
N VAL A 304 22.10 -11.57 6.66
CA VAL A 304 22.61 -10.33 7.30
C VAL A 304 23.96 -10.56 8.01
N GLU A 305 24.16 -11.74 8.63
CA GLU A 305 25.43 -12.10 9.27
C GLU A 305 26.61 -12.16 8.28
N GLU A 306 26.35 -12.63 7.06
CA GLU A 306 27.36 -12.77 5.99
C GLU A 306 27.31 -11.62 4.96
N ALA A 307 26.59 -10.54 5.27
CA ALA A 307 26.27 -9.50 4.30
C ALA A 307 27.52 -8.82 3.71
N PRO A 308 27.48 -8.44 2.41
CA PRO A 308 28.57 -7.73 1.77
C PRO A 308 28.80 -6.33 2.38
N GLY A 309 29.98 -5.75 2.13
CA GLY A 309 30.38 -4.48 2.73
C GLY A 309 29.43 -3.32 2.46
N TRP A 310 28.79 -3.28 1.29
CA TRP A 310 27.80 -2.25 0.94
C TRP A 310 26.51 -2.35 1.75
N ALA A 311 26.12 -3.55 2.19
CA ALA A 311 24.96 -3.76 3.06
C ALA A 311 25.33 -3.43 4.51
N ARG A 312 26.51 -3.89 4.96
CA ARG A 312 27.01 -3.65 6.31
C ARG A 312 27.29 -2.17 6.59
N SER A 313 27.73 -1.40 5.60
CA SER A 313 28.01 0.03 5.78
C SER A 313 26.76 0.87 6.09
N GLN A 314 25.57 0.35 5.79
CA GLN A 314 24.28 1.00 6.09
C GLN A 314 23.70 0.58 7.45
N VAL A 315 24.29 -0.43 8.09
CA VAL A 315 23.96 -0.85 9.46
C VAL A 315 24.89 -0.09 10.41
N GLY A 316 24.36 0.84 11.21
CA GLY A 316 25.18 1.72 12.06
C GLY A 316 26.17 0.98 12.98
N GLN A 317 27.30 1.62 13.34
CA GLN A 317 28.41 1.03 14.11
C GLN A 317 28.07 0.55 15.54
N THR A 318 26.80 0.61 15.95
CA THR A 318 26.28 0.03 17.20
C THR A 318 25.51 -1.27 16.98
N ALA A 319 25.79 -2.02 15.91
CA ALA A 319 25.25 -3.36 15.70
C ALA A 319 26.07 -4.45 16.39
N THR A 320 26.40 -4.28 17.67
CA THR A 320 26.49 -5.44 18.57
C THR A 320 25.07 -5.83 18.89
N ALA A 321 24.62 -6.99 18.41
CA ALA A 321 23.40 -7.70 18.83
C ALA A 321 22.41 -6.79 19.59
N VAL A 322 21.66 -5.97 18.85
CA VAL A 322 20.64 -5.13 19.46
C VAL A 322 19.54 -6.08 19.95
N GLN A 323 19.63 -6.45 21.22
CA GLN A 323 18.44 -6.62 22.05
C GLN A 323 17.53 -5.43 21.74
N GLN A 324 16.28 -5.72 21.39
CA GLN A 324 15.18 -4.78 21.21
C GLN A 324 15.49 -3.39 21.79
N PRO A 325 15.56 -2.32 21.00
CA PRO A 325 15.88 -1.02 21.56
C PRO A 325 14.79 -0.65 22.56
N ALA A 326 15.25 -0.27 23.75
CA ALA A 326 14.42 0.30 24.79
C ALA A 326 13.57 1.43 24.20
N VAL A 327 12.30 1.41 24.59
CA VAL A 327 11.32 2.48 24.45
C VAL A 327 12.03 3.84 24.55
N LEU A 328 12.06 4.59 23.44
CA LEU A 328 12.37 6.01 23.47
C LEU A 328 11.21 6.70 24.19
N GLU A 329 11.32 6.77 25.51
CA GLU A 329 10.60 7.72 26.33
C GLU A 329 11.05 9.13 25.93
N GLY A 330 10.10 9.95 25.46
CA GLY A 330 10.30 11.38 25.31
C GLY A 330 10.01 11.94 23.92
N PHE A 331 8.75 11.85 23.49
CA PHE A 331 7.90 12.93 22.92
C PHE A 331 6.68 12.30 22.24
N CYS A 332 5.91 11.52 22.99
CA CYS A 332 4.50 11.40 22.72
C CYS A 332 3.82 12.22 23.81
N ASP A 333 3.19 13.31 23.43
CA ASP A 333 2.19 13.91 24.29
C ASP A 333 1.12 12.82 24.50
N GLU A 334 1.12 12.18 25.66
CA GLU A 334 0.29 11.01 26.01
C GLU A 334 -1.22 11.28 25.84
N ASN A 335 -1.60 12.52 25.52
CA ASN A 335 -2.97 12.98 25.35
C ASN A 335 -3.48 13.08 23.89
N GLN A 336 -2.71 12.75 22.85
CA GLN A 336 -3.21 12.85 21.46
C GLN A 336 -3.03 11.58 20.62
N GLN A 337 -3.98 10.65 20.73
CA GLN A 337 -4.10 9.53 19.78
C GLN A 337 -4.41 10.02 18.36
N ALA A 338 -3.84 9.35 17.36
CA ALA A 338 -4.07 9.64 15.96
C ALA A 338 -5.52 9.35 15.53
N ILE A 339 -6.00 10.13 14.57
CA ILE A 339 -7.31 9.92 13.95
C ILE A 339 -7.20 8.77 12.95
N VAL A 340 -8.08 7.79 13.06
CA VAL A 340 -8.18 6.68 12.11
C VAL A 340 -8.52 7.24 10.72
N ARG A 341 -7.80 6.79 9.70
CA ARG A 341 -8.01 7.15 8.30
C ARG A 341 -8.38 5.94 7.43
N LEU A 342 -7.92 4.76 7.82
CA LEU A 342 -8.22 3.51 7.13
C LEU A 342 -8.88 2.51 8.08
N ILE A 343 -9.97 1.90 7.64
CA ILE A 343 -10.62 0.77 8.32
C ILE A 343 -10.53 -0.45 7.41
N SER A 344 -9.91 -1.51 7.92
CA SER A 344 -9.85 -2.81 7.26
C SER A 344 -10.69 -3.84 8.00
N LEU A 345 -11.37 -4.72 7.27
CA LEU A 345 -12.27 -5.73 7.83
C LEU A 345 -11.86 -7.13 7.38
N ASP A 346 -11.88 -8.11 8.27
CA ASP A 346 -12.01 -9.52 7.84
C ASP A 346 -13.39 -9.75 7.21
N CYS A 347 -13.56 -10.87 6.50
CA CYS A 347 -14.79 -11.24 5.82
C CYS A 347 -15.66 -12.18 6.65
N THR A 348 -15.25 -13.43 6.82
CA THR A 348 -16.02 -14.45 7.57
C THR A 348 -15.98 -14.13 9.07
N GLY A 349 -17.09 -14.31 9.78
CA GLY A 349 -17.19 -13.96 11.22
C GLY A 349 -17.30 -12.46 11.50
N THR A 350 -16.90 -11.61 10.54
CA THR A 350 -16.93 -10.15 10.66
C THR A 350 -18.03 -9.51 9.81
N LEU A 351 -18.07 -9.77 8.50
CA LEU A 351 -19.09 -9.26 7.58
C LEU A 351 -20.25 -10.24 7.40
N PHE A 352 -19.96 -11.53 7.37
CA PHE A 352 -20.96 -12.57 7.18
C PHE A 352 -20.61 -13.86 7.88
N GLU A 353 -21.60 -14.69 8.06
CA GLU A 353 -21.50 -16.08 8.49
C GLU A 353 -22.08 -17.01 7.42
N TRP A 354 -21.87 -18.31 7.57
CA TRP A 354 -22.54 -19.28 6.73
C TRP A 354 -24.03 -19.36 7.09
N SER A 355 -24.89 -19.51 6.09
CA SER A 355 -26.34 -19.62 6.28
C SER A 355 -26.78 -20.93 6.95
N ALA A 356 -25.91 -21.94 6.89
CA ALA A 356 -26.01 -23.25 7.53
C ALA A 356 -24.59 -23.81 7.74
N SER A 357 -24.46 -24.98 8.36
CA SER A 357 -23.15 -25.64 8.44
C SER A 357 -22.59 -25.95 7.04
N ILE A 358 -21.26 -25.93 6.89
CA ILE A 358 -20.62 -26.24 5.61
C ILE A 358 -21.04 -27.63 5.11
N GLY A 359 -21.11 -28.62 6.01
CA GLY A 359 -21.55 -29.97 5.68
C GLY A 359 -22.99 -30.02 5.17
N GLU A 360 -23.91 -29.25 5.76
CA GLU A 360 -25.29 -29.16 5.27
C GLU A 360 -25.37 -28.53 3.87
N LEU A 361 -24.63 -27.44 3.64
CA LEU A 361 -24.55 -26.80 2.32
C LEU A 361 -23.98 -27.76 1.26
N TYR A 362 -22.93 -28.51 1.61
CA TYR A 362 -22.32 -29.52 0.75
C TYR A 362 -23.33 -30.62 0.40
N SER A 363 -23.97 -31.19 1.41
CA SER A 363 -24.90 -32.31 1.26
C SER A 363 -26.13 -31.92 0.44
N ARG A 364 -26.71 -30.74 0.71
CA ARG A 364 -27.88 -30.24 -0.03
C ARG A 364 -27.55 -29.98 -1.49
N ALA A 365 -26.41 -29.34 -1.77
CA ALA A 365 -25.97 -29.05 -3.13
C ALA A 365 -25.66 -30.34 -3.91
N ALA A 366 -24.93 -31.29 -3.31
CA ALA A 366 -24.63 -32.58 -3.91
C ALA A 366 -25.91 -33.38 -4.21
N ALA A 367 -26.84 -33.48 -3.26
CA ALA A 367 -28.10 -34.18 -3.43
C ALA A 367 -28.97 -33.57 -4.55
N ARG A 368 -28.99 -32.23 -4.64
CA ARG A 368 -29.69 -31.50 -5.70
C ARG A 368 -29.10 -31.82 -7.08
N ALA A 369 -27.77 -31.77 -7.21
CA ALA A 369 -27.07 -32.02 -8.47
C ALA A 369 -27.18 -33.47 -8.95
N LEU A 370 -26.92 -34.42 -8.05
CA LEU A 370 -26.95 -35.85 -8.37
C LEU A 370 -28.35 -36.29 -8.80
N ARG A 371 -29.39 -35.85 -8.07
CA ARG A 371 -30.78 -36.11 -8.45
C ARG A 371 -31.14 -35.51 -9.80
N ALA A 372 -30.70 -34.29 -10.08
CA ALA A 372 -30.95 -33.63 -11.37
C ALA A 372 -30.26 -34.36 -12.54
N ALA A 373 -29.10 -34.99 -12.28
CA ALA A 373 -28.40 -35.83 -13.23
C ALA A 373 -28.95 -37.27 -13.33
N GLY A 374 -30.01 -37.61 -12.59
CA GLY A 374 -30.66 -38.93 -12.61
C GLY A 374 -30.01 -39.98 -11.72
N PHE A 375 -29.09 -39.59 -10.84
CA PHE A 375 -28.49 -40.45 -9.83
C PHE A 375 -29.41 -40.58 -8.61
N THR A 376 -29.50 -41.77 -8.02
CA THR A 376 -30.41 -42.10 -6.90
C THR A 376 -29.66 -42.49 -5.63
N GLU A 377 -28.34 -42.40 -5.65
CA GLU A 377 -27.45 -42.71 -4.54
C GLU A 377 -27.74 -41.83 -3.31
N ALA A 378 -27.53 -42.41 -2.14
CA ALA A 378 -27.56 -41.67 -0.89
C ALA A 378 -26.45 -40.62 -0.88
N VAL A 379 -26.78 -39.44 -0.35
CA VAL A 379 -25.82 -38.41 0.00
C VAL A 379 -25.76 -38.38 1.52
N PRO A 380 -24.56 -38.40 2.14
CA PRO A 380 -24.44 -38.30 3.58
C PRO A 380 -25.15 -37.05 4.10
N ASP A 381 -25.64 -37.11 5.34
CA ASP A 381 -26.20 -35.92 5.97
C ASP A 381 -25.11 -34.87 6.26
N GLY A 382 -25.56 -33.64 6.55
CA GLY A 382 -24.66 -32.52 6.77
C GLY A 382 -23.76 -32.68 8.00
N GLU A 383 -24.19 -33.43 9.01
CA GLU A 383 -23.41 -33.65 10.23
C GLU A 383 -22.21 -34.56 9.94
N ALA A 384 -22.42 -35.65 9.22
CA ALA A 384 -21.37 -36.56 8.78
C ALA A 384 -20.32 -35.84 7.91
N VAL A 385 -20.78 -35.04 6.93
CA VAL A 385 -19.87 -34.28 6.06
C VAL A 385 -19.10 -33.22 6.85
N MET A 386 -19.74 -32.54 7.80
CA MET A 386 -19.07 -31.53 8.63
C MET A 386 -17.98 -32.15 9.52
N ALA A 387 -18.24 -33.33 10.09
CA ALA A 387 -17.25 -34.06 10.88
C ALA A 387 -16.01 -34.45 10.05
N ALA A 388 -16.19 -34.77 8.77
CA ALA A 388 -15.11 -35.11 7.85
C ALA A 388 -14.39 -33.88 7.25
N PHE A 389 -15.07 -32.72 7.20
CA PHE A 389 -14.55 -31.51 6.55
C PHE A 389 -13.25 -30.99 7.18
N GLY A 390 -13.20 -30.88 8.51
CA GLY A 390 -12.03 -30.35 9.23
C GLY A 390 -10.73 -31.11 8.92
N PRO A 391 -10.70 -32.44 9.08
CA PRO A 391 -9.56 -33.27 8.68
C PRO A 391 -9.18 -33.15 7.20
N ALA A 392 -10.16 -33.14 6.30
CA ALA A 392 -9.94 -32.99 4.85
C ALA A 392 -9.30 -31.63 4.50
N PHE A 393 -9.81 -30.56 5.12
CA PHE A 393 -9.27 -29.21 4.97
C PHE A 393 -7.83 -29.12 5.48
N ALA A 394 -7.56 -29.63 6.69
CA ALA A 394 -6.23 -29.61 7.29
C ALA A 394 -5.20 -30.39 6.45
N SER A 395 -5.58 -31.58 5.96
CA SER A 395 -4.75 -32.41 5.07
C SER A 395 -4.43 -31.71 3.75
N THR A 396 -5.46 -31.10 3.13
CA THR A 396 -5.28 -30.36 1.88
C THR A 396 -4.40 -29.13 2.08
N LEU A 397 -4.62 -28.35 3.15
CA LEU A 397 -3.82 -27.18 3.48
C LEU A 397 -2.34 -27.53 3.76
N ALA A 398 -2.06 -28.69 4.36
CA ALA A 398 -0.69 -29.16 4.56
C ALA A 398 0.01 -29.47 3.23
N CYS A 399 -0.72 -30.00 2.24
CA CYS A 399 -0.18 -30.26 0.91
C CYS A 399 -0.02 -28.99 0.07
N TRP A 400 -1.02 -28.11 0.18
CA TRP A 400 -1.19 -26.88 -0.60
C TRP A 400 -1.43 -25.71 0.35
N PRO A 401 -0.37 -25.19 1.01
CA PRO A 401 -0.48 -24.03 1.89
C PRO A 401 -1.07 -22.81 1.19
N ASN A 402 -1.63 -21.89 1.97
CA ASN A 402 -2.27 -20.67 1.47
C ASN A 402 -3.27 -20.97 0.32
N PHE A 403 -4.16 -21.94 0.56
CA PHE A 403 -5.19 -22.37 -0.39
C PHE A 403 -4.67 -22.75 -1.78
N GLY A 404 -3.42 -23.21 -1.87
CA GLY A 404 -2.80 -23.62 -3.13
C GLY A 404 -2.11 -22.52 -3.92
N TYR A 405 -1.84 -21.36 -3.31
CA TYR A 405 -1.10 -20.27 -3.96
C TYR A 405 0.14 -20.78 -4.72
N GLY A 406 0.25 -20.38 -5.99
CA GLY A 406 1.35 -20.74 -6.89
C GLY A 406 1.41 -22.22 -7.29
N LYS A 407 0.44 -23.06 -6.87
CA LYS A 407 0.45 -24.51 -7.12
C LYS A 407 -0.81 -25.00 -7.81
N VAL A 408 -1.99 -24.62 -7.32
CA VAL A 408 -3.31 -25.03 -7.85
C VAL A 408 -4.27 -23.85 -7.79
N THR A 409 -5.35 -23.92 -8.58
CA THR A 409 -6.43 -22.94 -8.49
C THR A 409 -7.22 -23.12 -7.19
N GLY A 410 -7.90 -22.05 -6.74
CA GLY A 410 -8.80 -22.13 -5.58
C GLY A 410 -9.91 -23.17 -5.78
N LYS A 411 -10.40 -23.34 -7.02
CA LYS A 411 -11.39 -24.37 -7.37
C LYS A 411 -10.83 -25.79 -7.17
N GLU A 412 -9.61 -26.06 -7.61
CA GLU A 412 -8.95 -27.36 -7.42
C GLU A 412 -8.66 -27.65 -5.94
N PHE A 413 -8.23 -26.63 -5.19
CA PHE A 413 -8.06 -26.73 -3.75
C PHE A 413 -9.36 -27.18 -3.06
N TRP A 414 -10.47 -26.47 -3.33
CA TRP A 414 -11.77 -26.80 -2.75
C TRP A 414 -12.35 -28.11 -3.28
N ALA A 415 -12.07 -28.49 -4.53
CA ALA A 415 -12.46 -29.80 -5.07
C ALA A 415 -11.84 -30.94 -4.29
N ARG A 416 -10.55 -30.82 -3.93
CA ARG A 416 -9.87 -31.83 -3.11
C ARG A 416 -10.46 -31.90 -1.71
N VAL A 417 -10.65 -30.77 -1.04
CA VAL A 417 -11.28 -30.73 0.30
C VAL A 417 -12.65 -31.40 0.28
N ALA A 418 -13.50 -31.06 -0.69
CA ALA A 418 -14.83 -31.64 -0.79
C ALA A 418 -14.79 -33.14 -1.07
N ARG A 419 -13.91 -33.58 -1.98
CA ARG A 419 -13.74 -35.00 -2.30
C ARG A 419 -13.32 -35.79 -1.07
N ASP A 420 -12.28 -35.35 -0.39
CA ASP A 420 -11.74 -36.04 0.78
C ASP A 420 -12.78 -36.08 1.92
N ALA A 421 -13.55 -35.02 2.10
CA ALA A 421 -14.63 -34.98 3.10
C ALA A 421 -15.75 -35.99 2.78
N PHE A 422 -16.20 -36.07 1.53
CA PHE A 422 -17.23 -37.05 1.15
C PHE A 422 -16.70 -38.49 1.15
N GLN A 423 -15.47 -38.75 0.70
CA GLN A 423 -14.88 -40.09 0.69
C GLN A 423 -14.69 -40.67 2.10
N ALA A 424 -14.53 -39.81 3.11
CA ALA A 424 -14.50 -40.23 4.50
C ALA A 424 -15.88 -40.67 5.05
N CYS A 425 -16.98 -40.36 4.34
CA CYS A 425 -18.33 -40.75 4.72
C CYS A 425 -18.70 -42.10 4.09
N HIS A 426 -19.20 -43.04 4.89
CA HIS A 426 -19.58 -44.38 4.41
C HIS A 426 -20.69 -44.38 3.35
N ASP A 427 -21.59 -43.39 3.39
CA ASP A 427 -22.74 -43.29 2.49
C ASP A 427 -22.47 -42.48 1.21
N ALA A 428 -21.21 -42.23 0.85
CA ALA A 428 -20.83 -41.49 -0.36
C ALA A 428 -19.92 -42.27 -1.34
N PRO A 429 -20.31 -43.49 -1.79
CA PRO A 429 -19.50 -44.24 -2.77
C PRO A 429 -19.34 -43.48 -4.09
N TRP A 430 -20.28 -42.58 -4.43
CA TRP A 430 -20.20 -41.71 -5.59
C TRP A 430 -19.04 -40.70 -5.55
N ALA A 431 -18.46 -40.41 -4.39
CA ALA A 431 -17.32 -39.50 -4.27
C ALA A 431 -15.99 -40.11 -4.74
N HIS A 432 -15.95 -41.44 -4.92
CA HIS A 432 -14.82 -42.14 -5.57
C HIS A 432 -14.94 -42.17 -7.09
N ASP A 433 -16.12 -41.87 -7.64
CA ASP A 433 -16.36 -41.80 -9.09
C ASP A 433 -16.17 -40.36 -9.59
N ASP A 434 -15.27 -40.16 -10.55
CA ASP A 434 -14.91 -38.83 -11.03
C ASP A 434 -16.07 -38.08 -11.70
N ALA A 435 -16.90 -38.79 -12.47
CA ALA A 435 -18.00 -38.17 -13.19
C ALA A 435 -19.08 -37.68 -12.22
N ARG A 436 -19.45 -38.52 -11.25
CA ARG A 436 -20.45 -38.19 -10.23
C ARG A 436 -19.95 -37.11 -9.27
N PHE A 437 -18.70 -37.23 -8.80
CA PHE A 437 -18.09 -36.21 -7.96
C PHE A 437 -18.06 -34.86 -8.67
N THR A 438 -17.69 -34.82 -9.95
CA THR A 438 -17.66 -33.56 -10.72
C THR A 438 -19.05 -32.91 -10.77
N VAL A 439 -20.10 -33.68 -11.04
CA VAL A 439 -21.48 -33.17 -11.03
C VAL A 439 -21.87 -32.57 -9.67
N ALA A 440 -21.57 -33.28 -8.58
CA ALA A 440 -21.85 -32.80 -7.23
C ALA A 440 -21.03 -31.54 -6.89
N PHE A 441 -19.72 -31.56 -7.18
CA PHE A 441 -18.81 -30.49 -6.82
C PHE A 441 -19.09 -29.19 -7.57
N GLU A 442 -19.43 -29.24 -8.86
CA GLU A 442 -19.79 -28.03 -9.60
C GLU A 442 -20.95 -27.27 -8.95
N GLU A 443 -21.95 -28.00 -8.47
CA GLU A 443 -23.10 -27.40 -7.77
C GLU A 443 -22.74 -26.91 -6.36
N ILE A 444 -21.88 -27.64 -5.64
CA ILE A 444 -21.33 -27.18 -4.35
C ILE A 444 -20.58 -25.86 -4.56
N TYR A 445 -19.62 -25.84 -5.49
CA TYR A 445 -18.79 -24.69 -5.77
C TYR A 445 -19.64 -23.48 -6.19
N ARG A 446 -20.63 -23.69 -7.07
CA ARG A 446 -21.61 -22.67 -7.47
C ARG A 446 -22.40 -22.14 -6.28
N THR A 447 -22.82 -23.00 -5.35
CA THR A 447 -23.59 -22.59 -4.16
C THR A 447 -22.79 -21.59 -3.31
N PHE A 448 -21.49 -21.85 -3.10
CA PHE A 448 -20.57 -20.97 -2.37
C PHE A 448 -20.16 -19.70 -3.13
N GLN A 449 -20.55 -19.53 -4.39
CA GLN A 449 -20.41 -18.28 -5.14
C GLN A 449 -21.66 -17.39 -5.09
N THR A 450 -22.72 -17.84 -4.41
CA THR A 450 -23.99 -17.11 -4.31
C THR A 450 -24.32 -16.75 -2.87
N GLN A 451 -25.29 -15.85 -2.70
CA GLN A 451 -25.82 -15.50 -1.38
C GLN A 451 -26.47 -16.69 -0.65
N GLU A 452 -26.80 -17.81 -1.33
CA GLU A 452 -27.38 -19.01 -0.69
C GLU A 452 -26.51 -19.50 0.47
N ALA A 453 -25.19 -19.48 0.32
CA ALA A 453 -24.26 -20.01 1.32
C ALA A 453 -23.99 -19.07 2.51
N TYR A 454 -24.48 -17.83 2.46
CA TYR A 454 -24.05 -16.80 3.41
C TYR A 454 -25.20 -15.97 3.96
N ARG A 455 -25.05 -15.57 5.23
CA ARG A 455 -25.89 -14.58 5.88
C ARG A 455 -25.03 -13.38 6.25
N LEU A 456 -25.36 -12.23 5.68
CA LEU A 456 -24.72 -10.96 6.04
C LEU A 456 -25.22 -10.49 7.41
N PHE A 457 -24.33 -9.97 8.25
CA PHE A 457 -24.75 -9.35 9.52
C PHE A 457 -25.47 -8.03 9.25
N GLU A 458 -26.53 -7.76 10.03
CA GLU A 458 -27.44 -6.63 9.82
C GLU A 458 -26.76 -5.26 9.97
N ASP A 459 -25.66 -5.21 10.71
CA ASP A 459 -24.91 -3.99 11.00
C ASP A 459 -23.88 -3.61 9.94
N VAL A 460 -23.60 -4.49 8.97
CA VAL A 460 -22.57 -4.27 7.95
C VAL A 460 -22.91 -3.09 7.05
N PHE A 461 -24.07 -3.09 6.40
CA PHE A 461 -24.44 -1.97 5.51
C PHE A 461 -24.54 -0.63 6.25
N PRO A 462 -25.21 -0.55 7.43
CA PRO A 462 -25.19 0.67 8.24
C PRO A 462 -23.79 1.18 8.55
N PHE A 463 -22.87 0.28 8.90
CA PHE A 463 -21.47 0.63 9.19
C PHE A 463 -20.73 1.09 7.93
N MET A 464 -20.77 0.32 6.84
CA MET A 464 -20.04 0.62 5.60
C MET A 464 -20.51 1.94 4.98
N HIS A 465 -21.82 2.20 4.94
CA HIS A 465 -22.36 3.48 4.46
C HIS A 465 -22.00 4.65 5.37
N TRP A 466 -21.93 4.44 6.68
CA TRP A 466 -21.45 5.47 7.59
C TRP A 466 -19.96 5.76 7.35
N ALA A 467 -19.13 4.72 7.29
CA ALA A 467 -17.69 4.88 7.17
C ALA A 467 -17.30 5.51 5.82
N SER A 468 -17.95 5.09 4.74
CA SER A 468 -17.80 5.72 3.42
C SER A 468 -18.18 7.21 3.44
N ARG A 469 -19.30 7.59 4.07
CA ARG A 469 -19.71 9.01 4.21
C ARG A 469 -18.77 9.84 5.09
N LYS A 470 -18.09 9.20 6.05
CA LYS A 470 -17.07 9.84 6.89
C LYS A 470 -15.73 9.98 6.16
N GLY A 471 -15.58 9.41 4.97
CA GLY A 471 -14.36 9.49 4.19
C GLY A 471 -13.27 8.55 4.69
N TYR A 472 -13.60 7.46 5.38
CA TYR A 472 -12.61 6.42 5.67
C TYR A 472 -12.25 5.67 4.38
N VAL A 473 -10.97 5.32 4.24
CA VAL A 473 -10.55 4.30 3.29
C VAL A 473 -11.01 2.95 3.84
N LEU A 474 -11.74 2.18 3.04
CA LEU A 474 -12.28 0.87 3.42
C LEU A 474 -11.59 -0.25 2.68
N ALA A 475 -11.07 -1.23 3.39
CA ALA A 475 -10.40 -2.39 2.83
C ALA A 475 -10.93 -3.71 3.40
N CYS A 476 -10.75 -4.81 2.67
CA CYS A 476 -10.94 -6.17 3.19
C CYS A 476 -9.60 -6.91 3.27
N VAL A 477 -9.37 -7.66 4.35
CA VAL A 477 -8.16 -8.49 4.53
C VAL A 477 -8.57 -9.86 5.05
N SER A 478 -8.46 -10.89 4.21
CA SER A 478 -8.94 -12.23 4.54
C SER A 478 -8.03 -13.34 4.01
N ASN A 479 -7.82 -14.39 4.83
CA ASN A 479 -7.10 -15.59 4.41
C ASN A 479 -8.08 -16.49 3.65
N THR A 480 -8.11 -16.37 2.33
CA THR A 480 -9.12 -17.00 1.47
C THR A 480 -8.68 -17.04 0.00
N THR A 481 -9.49 -17.68 -0.82
CA THR A 481 -9.36 -17.77 -2.28
C THR A 481 -9.90 -16.54 -3.02
N ASP A 482 -9.60 -16.45 -4.31
CA ASP A 482 -10.04 -15.43 -5.27
C ASP A 482 -11.57 -15.23 -5.32
N SER A 483 -12.34 -16.30 -5.05
CA SER A 483 -13.81 -16.27 -5.04
C SER A 483 -14.43 -15.19 -4.14
N TYR A 484 -13.73 -14.77 -3.08
CA TYR A 484 -14.23 -13.70 -2.20
C TYR A 484 -14.28 -12.36 -2.93
N ARG A 485 -13.21 -12.04 -3.66
CA ARG A 485 -13.11 -10.84 -4.51
C ARG A 485 -14.07 -10.90 -5.69
N ASP A 486 -14.08 -12.04 -6.38
CA ASP A 486 -14.65 -12.14 -7.73
C ASP A 486 -16.13 -12.54 -7.74
N SER A 487 -16.65 -13.09 -6.65
CA SER A 487 -18.03 -13.60 -6.61
C SER A 487 -18.77 -13.25 -5.32
N ILE A 488 -18.21 -13.56 -4.14
CA ILE A 488 -18.96 -13.53 -2.87
C ILE A 488 -19.27 -12.11 -2.43
N LEU A 489 -18.26 -11.23 -2.31
CA LEU A 489 -18.47 -9.84 -1.94
C LEU A 489 -19.33 -9.06 -2.97
N PRO A 490 -19.15 -9.27 -4.29
CA PRO A 490 -20.07 -8.75 -5.30
C PRO A 490 -21.52 -9.22 -5.12
N ALA A 491 -21.73 -10.52 -4.90
CA ALA A 491 -23.07 -11.09 -4.71
C ALA A 491 -23.77 -10.55 -3.45
N MET A 492 -23.00 -10.13 -2.46
CA MET A 492 -23.50 -9.46 -1.25
C MET A 492 -23.69 -7.96 -1.41
N GLY A 493 -23.33 -7.37 -2.55
CA GLY A 493 -23.44 -5.92 -2.78
C GLY A 493 -22.40 -5.08 -2.04
N LEU A 494 -21.27 -5.66 -1.63
CA LEU A 494 -20.23 -4.96 -0.86
C LEU A 494 -19.12 -4.34 -1.72
N SER A 495 -18.92 -4.82 -2.96
CA SER A 495 -17.81 -4.38 -3.81
C SER A 495 -17.78 -2.88 -4.10
N GLY A 496 -18.93 -2.21 -4.15
CA GLY A 496 -19.00 -0.76 -4.38
C GLY A 496 -18.58 0.11 -3.20
N MET A 497 -18.36 -0.49 -2.02
CA MET A 497 -17.98 0.23 -0.78
C MET A 497 -16.54 -0.07 -0.34
N ILE A 498 -15.91 -1.11 -0.89
CA ILE A 498 -14.56 -1.53 -0.57
C ILE A 498 -13.62 -0.92 -1.60
N HIS A 499 -12.62 -0.16 -1.16
CA HIS A 499 -11.66 0.51 -2.04
C HIS A 499 -10.63 -0.48 -2.59
N PHE A 500 -10.19 -1.44 -1.76
CA PHE A 500 -9.31 -2.52 -2.18
C PHE A 500 -9.40 -3.72 -1.22
N GLY A 501 -8.92 -4.89 -1.65
CA GLY A 501 -8.86 -6.09 -0.81
C GLY A 501 -7.51 -6.80 -0.88
N ILE A 502 -7.16 -7.50 0.19
CA ILE A 502 -6.02 -8.41 0.33
C ILE A 502 -6.60 -9.81 0.58
N TYR A 503 -6.44 -10.72 -0.38
CA TYR A 503 -6.96 -12.08 -0.32
C TYR A 503 -5.81 -13.06 -0.45
N SER A 504 -5.56 -13.87 0.58
CA SER A 504 -4.25 -14.51 0.71
C SER A 504 -3.84 -15.41 -0.45
N ALA A 505 -4.76 -16.18 -1.04
CA ALA A 505 -4.44 -17.07 -2.16
C ALA A 505 -4.27 -16.33 -3.50
N VAL A 506 -4.63 -15.05 -3.54
CA VAL A 506 -4.34 -14.15 -4.67
C VAL A 506 -2.97 -13.51 -4.48
N GLU A 507 -2.70 -13.05 -3.25
CA GLU A 507 -1.54 -12.20 -2.96
C GLU A 507 -0.30 -12.98 -2.54
N GLY A 508 -0.43 -14.26 -2.18
CA GLY A 508 0.66 -15.04 -1.59
C GLY A 508 0.98 -14.64 -0.14
N ALA A 509 0.12 -13.86 0.49
CA ALA A 509 0.35 -13.23 1.78
C ALA A 509 -0.82 -13.47 2.75
N GLU A 510 -0.54 -14.06 3.91
CA GLU A 510 -1.53 -14.43 4.93
C GLU A 510 -1.44 -13.56 6.19
N LYS A 511 -2.59 -13.30 6.82
CA LYS A 511 -2.65 -12.87 8.23
C LYS A 511 -2.12 -13.99 9.12
N PRO A 512 -1.43 -13.68 10.24
CA PRO A 512 -1.19 -12.35 10.82
C PRO A 512 0.06 -11.60 10.29
N GLY A 513 0.70 -12.05 9.22
CA GLY A 513 1.95 -11.49 8.71
C GLY A 513 1.75 -10.59 7.49
N ALA A 514 2.34 -11.00 6.36
CA ALA A 514 2.49 -10.21 5.14
C ALA A 514 1.21 -9.59 4.57
N ALA A 515 0.02 -10.11 4.91
CA ALA A 515 -1.24 -9.47 4.51
C ALA A 515 -1.40 -8.05 5.08
N PHE A 516 -0.86 -7.79 6.28
CA PHE A 516 -0.90 -6.47 6.91
C PHE A 516 0.14 -5.49 6.35
N ASP A 517 1.29 -6.00 5.89
CA ASP A 517 2.25 -5.19 5.12
C ASP A 517 1.60 -4.67 3.83
N LEU A 518 0.95 -5.57 3.07
CA LEU A 518 0.22 -5.20 1.85
C LEU A 518 -0.96 -4.26 2.13
N LEU A 519 -1.63 -4.42 3.29
CA LEU A 519 -2.70 -3.52 3.72
C LEU A 519 -2.19 -2.08 3.85
N LEU A 520 -1.08 -1.87 4.55
CA LEU A 520 -0.52 -0.52 4.75
C LEU A 520 -0.08 0.08 3.41
N GLN A 521 0.63 -0.69 2.59
CA GLN A 521 1.11 -0.24 1.28
C GLN A 521 -0.05 0.22 0.38
N ARG A 522 -1.07 -0.63 0.17
CA ARG A 522 -2.24 -0.26 -0.66
C ARG A 522 -3.09 0.81 0.00
N GLY A 523 -3.10 0.84 1.34
CA GLY A 523 -3.78 1.86 2.13
C GLY A 523 -3.23 3.26 1.89
N GLN A 524 -1.90 3.40 1.80
CA GLN A 524 -1.24 4.66 1.47
C GLN A 524 -1.67 5.17 0.08
N THR A 525 -1.66 4.30 -0.92
CA THR A 525 -2.11 4.64 -2.28
C THR A 525 -3.57 5.08 -2.31
N ALA A 526 -4.46 4.30 -1.68
CA ALA A 526 -5.89 4.60 -1.66
C ALA A 526 -6.20 5.89 -0.89
N PHE A 527 -5.50 6.14 0.22
CA PHE A 527 -5.63 7.37 1.01
C PHE A 527 -5.21 8.60 0.20
N LEU A 528 -4.06 8.54 -0.48
CA LEU A 528 -3.58 9.62 -1.35
C LEU A 528 -4.58 9.95 -2.48
N GLN A 529 -5.09 8.92 -3.16
CA GLN A 529 -6.09 9.10 -4.22
C GLN A 529 -7.37 9.76 -3.70
N GLN A 530 -7.83 9.36 -2.50
CA GLN A 530 -9.01 9.93 -1.88
C GLN A 530 -8.80 11.42 -1.50
N GLN A 531 -7.61 11.79 -1.01
CA GLN A 531 -7.28 13.19 -0.70
C GLN A 531 -7.25 14.06 -1.96
N GLN A 532 -6.65 13.57 -3.05
CA GLN A 532 -6.59 14.29 -4.32
C GLN A 532 -7.98 14.56 -4.92
N GLN A 533 -8.91 13.60 -4.80
CA GLN A 533 -10.28 13.76 -5.30
C GLN A 533 -11.09 14.79 -4.51
N GLN A 534 -10.78 15.01 -3.23
CA GLN A 534 -11.54 15.90 -2.35
C GLN A 534 -11.11 17.37 -2.40
N GLN A 535 -10.09 17.73 -3.21
CA GLN A 535 -9.59 19.11 -3.33
C GLN A 535 -9.39 19.81 -1.97
N GLN A 536 -8.89 19.10 -0.94
CA GLN A 536 -8.50 19.70 0.34
C GLN A 536 -6.98 19.89 0.38
N PRO A 537 -6.45 21.11 0.14
CA PRO A 537 -5.02 21.39 0.26
C PRO A 537 -4.65 22.00 1.62
N GLU A 538 -5.62 22.37 2.45
CA GLU A 538 -5.39 23.18 3.66
C GLU A 538 -5.90 22.45 4.91
N GLY A 539 -4.97 21.91 5.71
CA GLY A 539 -5.29 21.27 6.99
C GLY A 539 -4.30 20.22 7.48
N LEU A 540 -3.26 19.87 6.72
CA LEU A 540 -2.15 19.06 7.22
C LEU A 540 -1.13 19.97 7.90
N GLU A 541 -1.37 20.33 9.17
CA GLU A 541 -0.29 20.82 10.03
C GLU A 541 0.73 19.67 10.20
N GLY A 542 1.81 19.73 9.43
CA GLY A 542 2.96 18.83 9.53
C GLY A 542 2.96 17.65 8.55
N GLY A 543 3.65 17.81 7.41
CA GLY A 543 4.62 16.86 6.84
C GLY A 543 4.24 15.40 6.56
N GLU A 544 3.00 14.95 6.70
CA GLU A 544 2.64 13.55 6.48
C GLU A 544 1.67 13.33 5.33
N LEU A 545 2.24 13.14 4.14
CA LEU A 545 1.50 12.65 2.98
C LEU A 545 1.19 11.14 3.06
N LEU A 546 1.83 10.39 3.96
CA LEU A 546 1.73 8.93 4.01
C LEU A 546 0.85 8.48 5.17
N LEU A 547 -0.08 7.56 4.90
CA LEU A 547 -0.87 6.87 5.91
C LEU A 547 0.06 6.15 6.89
N ARG A 548 -0.06 6.49 8.18
CA ARG A 548 0.72 5.86 9.26
C ARG A 548 0.03 4.61 9.82
N PRO A 549 0.78 3.65 10.39
CA PRO A 549 0.20 2.49 11.06
C PRO A 549 -0.81 2.83 12.16
N ASP A 550 -0.55 3.85 12.97
CA ASP A 550 -1.46 4.30 14.04
C ASP A 550 -2.74 4.97 13.52
N GLN A 551 -2.89 5.16 12.21
CA GLN A 551 -4.10 5.64 11.55
C GLN A 551 -4.92 4.49 10.94
N VAL A 552 -4.49 3.25 11.09
CA VAL A 552 -5.16 2.05 10.60
C VAL A 552 -5.91 1.37 11.75
N LEU A 553 -7.19 1.04 11.52
CA LEU A 553 -7.97 0.16 12.38
C LEU A 553 -8.29 -1.13 11.62
N HIS A 554 -7.88 -2.27 12.15
CA HIS A 554 -8.30 -3.58 11.66
C HIS A 554 -9.42 -4.15 12.55
N ILE A 555 -10.45 -4.69 11.91
CA ILE A 555 -11.60 -5.31 12.57
C ILE A 555 -11.70 -6.75 12.08
N GLY A 556 -11.63 -7.71 13.01
CA GLY A 556 -11.77 -9.14 12.72
C GLY A 556 -12.40 -9.88 13.89
N ASP A 557 -12.58 -11.18 13.80
CA ASP A 557 -13.16 -12.01 14.87
C ASP A 557 -12.11 -12.91 15.54
N HIS A 558 -10.93 -13.07 14.96
CA HIS A 558 -9.93 -14.01 15.42
C HIS A 558 -8.72 -13.31 16.06
N TRP A 559 -8.50 -13.52 17.37
CA TRP A 559 -7.38 -12.92 18.11
C TRP A 559 -6.02 -13.03 17.40
N ARG A 560 -5.57 -14.26 17.10
CA ARG A 560 -4.23 -14.46 16.53
C ARG A 560 -4.06 -13.86 15.13
N LYS A 561 -5.08 -13.97 14.28
CA LYS A 561 -5.00 -13.56 12.87
C LYS A 561 -5.22 -12.05 12.72
N ASP A 562 -6.17 -11.51 13.48
CA ASP A 562 -6.65 -10.15 13.30
C ASP A 562 -6.14 -9.23 14.41
N GLY A 563 -6.30 -9.65 15.67
CA GLY A 563 -5.90 -8.85 16.83
C GLY A 563 -4.38 -8.71 16.98
N GLU A 564 -3.71 -9.82 17.26
CA GLU A 564 -2.25 -9.88 17.43
C GLU A 564 -1.53 -9.39 16.18
N GLY A 565 -1.97 -9.84 14.99
CA GLY A 565 -1.38 -9.42 13.73
C GLY A 565 -1.52 -7.92 13.47
N ALA A 566 -2.67 -7.32 13.69
CA ALA A 566 -2.81 -5.87 13.50
C ALA A 566 -1.98 -5.09 14.52
N LEU A 567 -2.00 -5.49 15.80
CA LEU A 567 -1.19 -4.85 16.84
C LEU A 567 0.31 -4.94 16.55
N SER A 568 0.80 -6.08 16.06
CA SER A 568 2.23 -6.27 15.75
C SER A 568 2.72 -5.39 14.59
N HIS A 569 1.81 -4.89 13.75
CA HIS A 569 2.09 -3.94 12.67
C HIS A 569 1.83 -2.48 13.08
N GLY A 570 1.59 -2.22 14.36
CA GLY A 570 1.34 -0.86 14.89
C GLY A 570 -0.07 -0.34 14.65
N PHE A 571 -0.98 -1.16 14.11
CA PHE A 571 -2.37 -0.78 13.86
C PHE A 571 -3.18 -0.78 15.16
N HIS A 572 -4.34 -0.16 15.11
CA HIS A 572 -5.41 -0.42 16.06
C HIS A 572 -6.15 -1.70 15.67
N ALA A 573 -6.70 -2.39 16.65
CA ALA A 573 -7.41 -3.63 16.46
C ALA A 573 -8.72 -3.69 17.27
N ALA A 574 -9.78 -4.14 16.62
CA ALA A 574 -11.06 -4.46 17.22
C ALA A 574 -11.41 -5.93 16.95
N LEU A 575 -11.76 -6.68 17.99
CA LEU A 575 -12.28 -8.02 17.85
C LEU A 575 -13.79 -8.02 17.97
N VAL A 576 -14.49 -8.31 16.87
CA VAL A 576 -15.93 -8.44 16.88
C VAL A 576 -16.34 -9.84 17.38
N ASP A 577 -17.09 -9.86 18.48
CA ASP A 577 -17.71 -11.06 19.01
C ASP A 577 -19.17 -11.09 18.60
N ARG A 578 -19.49 -11.99 17.66
CA ARG A 578 -20.86 -12.18 17.13
C ARG A 578 -21.69 -13.14 17.97
N SER A 579 -21.14 -13.72 19.05
CA SER A 579 -21.91 -14.58 19.94
C SER A 579 -22.87 -13.75 20.79
N THR A 580 -24.13 -14.17 20.88
CA THR A 580 -25.13 -13.46 21.66
C THR A 580 -24.88 -13.68 23.16
N THR A 581 -24.63 -12.56 23.87
CA THR A 581 -24.70 -12.36 25.34
C THR A 581 -23.41 -12.54 26.14
N THR A 582 -23.07 -11.45 26.84
CA THR A 582 -22.14 -11.30 27.98
C THR A 582 -20.74 -10.79 27.61
N THR A 583 -20.60 -9.47 27.68
CA THR A 583 -19.35 -8.76 27.89
C THR A 583 -18.63 -9.33 29.11
N ALA A 584 -17.59 -10.12 28.87
CA ALA A 584 -16.47 -10.26 29.79
C ALA A 584 -15.24 -9.79 29.01
N ALA A 585 -14.69 -8.65 29.42
CA ALA A 585 -13.33 -8.30 29.08
C ALA A 585 -12.44 -9.44 29.62
N VAL A 586 -11.83 -10.20 28.72
CA VAL A 586 -10.74 -11.09 29.10
C VAL A 586 -9.52 -10.20 29.15
N ASP A 587 -9.07 -9.91 30.37
CA ASP A 587 -7.81 -9.24 30.64
C ASP A 587 -6.71 -9.88 29.80
N GLY A 588 -5.99 -9.05 29.05
CA GLY A 588 -4.75 -9.47 28.41
C GLY A 588 -3.81 -10.03 29.46
N ASP A 589 -3.16 -11.15 29.14
CA ASP A 589 -2.06 -11.69 29.94
C ASP A 589 -1.07 -10.56 30.30
N PRO A 590 -0.95 -10.18 31.60
CA PRO A 590 -0.16 -9.02 32.03
C PRO A 590 1.36 -9.20 31.85
N SER A 591 1.81 -10.34 31.33
CA SER A 591 3.22 -10.76 31.39
C SER A 591 4.04 -10.51 30.12
N ARG A 592 3.66 -9.57 29.24
CA ARG A 592 4.51 -9.15 28.11
C ARG A 592 4.52 -7.64 27.87
N PRO A 593 5.70 -6.99 27.83
CA PRO A 593 5.81 -5.55 27.67
C PRO A 593 5.68 -5.15 26.20
N GLY A 594 4.62 -4.42 25.88
CA GLY A 594 4.48 -3.59 24.68
C GLY A 594 3.60 -2.41 25.04
N ALA A 595 4.18 -1.21 25.12
CA ALA A 595 3.49 -0.02 25.59
C ALA A 595 2.28 0.36 24.69
N GLY A 596 1.08 0.44 25.27
CA GLY A 596 0.08 1.45 24.89
C GLY A 596 -1.11 1.07 23.99
N LYS A 597 -1.21 -0.12 23.37
CA LYS A 597 -2.41 -0.50 22.57
C LYS A 597 -3.02 -1.83 23.02
N THR A 598 -4.27 -1.80 23.47
CA THR A 598 -5.07 -2.98 23.82
C THR A 598 -6.04 -3.32 22.68
N VAL A 599 -6.26 -4.63 22.44
CA VAL A 599 -7.35 -5.08 21.57
C VAL A 599 -8.67 -4.88 22.29
N VAL A 600 -9.59 -4.19 21.63
CA VAL A 600 -10.93 -3.94 22.16
C VAL A 600 -11.88 -4.99 21.59
N ARG A 601 -12.57 -5.72 22.46
CA ARG A 601 -13.69 -6.55 22.05
C ARG A 601 -14.95 -5.70 21.89
N VAL A 602 -15.67 -5.94 20.82
CA VAL A 602 -16.92 -5.26 20.47
C VAL A 602 -17.97 -6.28 20.08
N SER A 603 -19.25 -6.02 20.36
CA SER A 603 -20.32 -6.96 19.99
C SER A 603 -20.85 -6.75 18.56
N SER A 604 -20.47 -5.63 17.92
CA SER A 604 -20.96 -5.24 16.60
C SER A 604 -20.08 -4.19 15.94
N LEU A 605 -20.20 -4.04 14.62
CA LEU A 605 -19.60 -2.94 13.87
C LEU A 605 -20.21 -1.58 14.25
N LEU A 606 -21.47 -1.56 14.69
CA LEU A 606 -22.09 -0.32 15.19
C LEU A 606 -21.46 0.16 16.51
N GLU A 607 -20.94 -0.74 17.34
CA GLU A 607 -20.19 -0.36 18.53
C GLU A 607 -18.84 0.28 18.14
N VAL A 608 -18.14 -0.26 17.14
CA VAL A 608 -16.93 0.35 16.57
C VAL A 608 -17.23 1.77 16.09
N ARG A 609 -18.31 1.93 15.33
CA ARG A 609 -18.79 3.25 14.89
C ARG A 609 -19.04 4.18 16.07
N ALA A 610 -19.79 3.75 17.08
CA ALA A 610 -20.14 4.58 18.22
C ALA A 610 -18.89 5.07 18.96
N ARG A 611 -17.90 4.19 19.14
CA ARG A 611 -16.60 4.53 19.74
C ARG A 611 -15.87 5.59 18.91
N LEU A 612 -15.75 5.39 17.59
CA LEU A 612 -15.11 6.36 16.70
C LEU A 612 -15.86 7.71 16.67
N GLU A 613 -17.19 7.72 16.75
CA GLU A 613 -17.96 8.97 16.82
C GLU A 613 -17.71 9.73 18.15
N GLN A 614 -17.66 9.01 19.28
CA GLN A 614 -17.45 9.60 20.60
C GLN A 614 -16.06 10.24 20.77
N THR A 615 -15.05 9.67 20.12
CA THR A 615 -13.65 10.11 20.25
C THR A 615 -13.20 11.08 19.15
N GLY A 616 -14.11 11.47 18.26
CA GLY A 616 -13.78 12.31 17.10
C GLY A 616 -12.90 11.61 16.07
N GLY A 617 -13.07 10.29 15.91
CA GLY A 617 -12.37 9.46 14.93
C GLY A 617 -11.11 8.77 15.44
N ARG A 618 -10.79 8.87 16.73
CA ARG A 618 -9.62 8.22 17.35
C ARG A 618 -9.99 6.86 17.92
N TRP A 619 -9.11 5.87 17.85
CA TRP A 619 -9.38 4.57 18.46
C TRP A 619 -8.73 4.44 19.84
N VAL A 620 -9.52 4.70 20.88
CA VAL A 620 -9.11 4.56 22.28
C VAL A 620 -9.47 3.15 22.76
N GLY A 621 -8.47 2.37 23.15
CA GLY A 621 -8.69 1.19 23.99
C GLY A 621 -9.13 1.68 25.37
N LEU A 622 -10.39 1.45 25.77
CA LEU A 622 -10.83 1.76 27.12
C LEU A 622 -10.04 0.88 28.10
N THR A 623 -8.99 1.40 28.71
CA THR A 623 -8.61 0.97 30.06
C THR A 623 -9.60 1.66 30.98
N GLU A 624 -10.55 0.91 31.51
CA GLU A 624 -11.43 1.41 32.57
C GLU A 624 -10.56 1.93 33.72
N THR A 625 -10.61 3.25 33.93
CA THR A 625 -10.72 3.79 35.27
C THR A 625 -11.84 4.82 35.23
N LEU A 626 -12.99 4.36 35.73
CA LEU A 626 -14.26 5.05 36.05
C LEU A 626 -14.41 6.53 35.71
#